data_AF-A0A849PKN4-F1
#
_entry.id   AF-A0A849PKN4-F1
#
_cell.length_a   1.000
_cell.length_b   1.000
_cell.length_c   1.000
_cell.angle_alpha   90.00
_cell.angle_beta   90.00
_cell.angle_gamma   90.00
#
_symmetry.space_group_name_H-M   'P 1'
#
loop_
_entity.id
_entity.type
_entity.pdbx_description
1 polymer ?
#
loop_
_entity_poly.entity_id
_entity_poly.type
_entity_poly.pdbx_seq_one_letter_code
_entity_poly.pdbx_strand_id
1 'polypeptide(L)'
;MQIINERHYHGSDRIFPDDSAVSTVVGATLILGLLIAVTAFVIVNYVPSWVADDEARHAQDVFVDFSSIPGHIDELVLANNTDAVARQRIELGCGGIPIMSPGMSWGSLGTMPQEGNFRVMANVWTENITKNFTSDNFTGGRVNITNISSVSKFYIYIEDSSTEAVTIKLSDPGGGAILRIGSSCYDMTTWHHRGVKILDELIITTPPPISRPVKVNILSPCYGFSKILSDADIPYNITMMTDENSSDIRYEIEYYEYNKTIEPYTKTS
;
A
#
# COMPACT_ATOMS: atom_id res chain seq x y z
N MET A 1 115.30 -16.30 -35.62
CA MET A 1 114.69 -17.64 -35.71
C MET A 1 113.34 -17.57 -35.02
N GLN A 2 112.25 -17.65 -35.78
CA GLN A 2 110.88 -17.69 -35.28
C GLN A 2 110.65 -18.99 -34.50
N ILE A 3 110.03 -18.93 -33.33
CA ILE A 3 109.15 -19.99 -32.83
C ILE A 3 107.90 -19.33 -32.26
N ILE A 4 106.77 -19.71 -32.85
CA ILE A 4 105.40 -19.42 -32.45
C ILE A 4 105.04 -20.43 -31.35
N ASN A 5 104.33 -20.04 -30.29
CA ASN A 5 103.41 -20.99 -29.65
C ASN A 5 102.28 -20.28 -28.90
N GLU A 6 101.07 -20.47 -29.41
CA GLU A 6 99.82 -20.27 -28.71
C GLU A 6 99.60 -21.34 -27.63
N ARG A 7 98.49 -21.16 -26.90
CA ARG A 7 97.85 -22.06 -25.91
C ARG A 7 98.28 -21.81 -24.47
N HIS A 8 97.42 -21.82 -23.46
CA HIS A 8 96.01 -22.24 -23.34
C HIS A 8 95.48 -21.55 -22.08
N TYR A 9 94.30 -20.93 -22.15
CA TYR A 9 93.55 -20.57 -20.95
C TYR A 9 92.83 -21.81 -20.44
N HIS A 10 93.28 -22.36 -19.30
CA HIS A 10 92.51 -23.36 -18.57
C HIS A 10 92.78 -23.29 -17.07
N GLY A 11 91.70 -23.09 -16.31
CA GLY A 11 91.61 -23.30 -14.86
C GLY A 11 92.00 -22.06 -14.04
N SER A 12 91.22 -21.60 -13.07
CA SER A 12 90.16 -22.24 -12.31
C SER A 12 89.23 -21.16 -11.75
N ASP A 13 87.93 -21.24 -12.04
CA ASP A 13 86.94 -20.50 -11.27
C ASP A 13 86.89 -21.09 -9.87
N ARG A 14 87.51 -20.38 -8.92
CA ARG A 14 87.37 -20.64 -7.50
C ARG A 14 86.09 -19.94 -7.07
N ILE A 15 85.02 -20.72 -6.91
CA ILE A 15 83.81 -20.25 -6.22
C ILE A 15 84.21 -20.11 -4.75
N PHE A 16 84.55 -18.89 -4.34
CA PHE A 16 84.68 -18.57 -2.93
C PHE A 16 83.27 -18.47 -2.32
N PRO A 17 83.03 -18.99 -1.11
CA PRO A 17 81.80 -18.75 -0.39
C PRO A 17 81.72 -17.26 -0.07
N ASP A 18 80.86 -16.56 -0.79
CA ASP A 18 80.62 -15.14 -0.59
C ASP A 18 79.46 -14.98 0.40
N ASP A 19 79.79 -14.82 1.68
CA ASP A 19 78.82 -14.60 2.76
C ASP A 19 77.91 -13.38 2.49
N SER A 20 78.37 -12.43 1.67
CA SER A 20 77.57 -11.27 1.24
C SER A 20 76.49 -11.64 0.21
N ALA A 21 76.79 -12.58 -0.68
CA ALA A 21 75.83 -13.12 -1.64
C ALA A 21 74.76 -13.96 -0.91
N VAL A 22 75.17 -14.78 0.07
CA VAL A 22 74.24 -15.56 0.90
C VAL A 22 73.31 -14.63 1.69
N SER A 23 73.84 -13.57 2.31
CA SER A 23 73.04 -12.58 3.05
C SER A 23 72.02 -11.86 2.16
N THR A 24 72.41 -11.48 0.94
CA THR A 24 71.53 -10.82 -0.02
C THR A 24 70.38 -11.72 -0.48
N VAL A 25 70.66 -13.00 -0.76
CA VAL A 25 69.64 -13.99 -1.15
C VAL A 25 68.68 -14.25 0.00
N VAL A 26 69.17 -14.36 1.23
CA VAL A 26 68.31 -14.52 2.43
C VAL A 26 67.43 -13.28 2.65
N GLY A 27 67.99 -12.07 2.48
CA GLY A 27 67.21 -10.84 2.55
C GLY A 27 66.12 -10.74 1.49
N ALA A 28 66.44 -11.09 0.24
CA ALA A 28 65.47 -11.09 -0.86
C ALA A 28 64.35 -12.12 -0.67
N THR A 29 64.69 -13.32 -0.20
CA THR A 29 63.69 -14.36 0.08
C THR A 29 62.79 -14.00 1.27
N LEU A 30 63.31 -13.35 2.30
CA LEU A 30 62.49 -12.81 3.40
C LEU A 30 61.52 -11.72 2.94
N ILE A 31 61.97 -10.79 2.09
CA ILE A 31 61.10 -9.74 1.54
C ILE A 31 60.02 -10.35 0.63
N LEU A 32 60.38 -11.31 -0.22
CA LEU A 32 59.42 -12.00 -1.08
C LEU A 32 58.40 -12.78 -0.24
N GLY A 33 58.85 -13.48 0.80
CA GLY A 33 57.98 -14.18 1.73
C GLY A 33 57.02 -13.24 2.46
N LEU A 34 57.50 -12.08 2.90
CA LEU A 34 56.66 -11.04 3.50
C LEU A 34 55.61 -10.51 2.52
N LEU A 35 56.00 -10.25 1.27
CA LEU A 35 55.08 -9.75 0.24
C LEU A 35 53.98 -10.78 -0.06
N ILE A 36 54.34 -12.06 -0.20
CA ILE A 36 53.38 -13.15 -0.39
C ILE A 36 52.45 -13.25 0.84
N ALA A 37 52.99 -13.18 2.05
CA ALA A 37 52.20 -13.26 3.28
C ALA A 37 51.19 -12.11 3.41
N VAL A 38 51.61 -10.87 3.13
CA VAL A 38 50.71 -9.70 3.14
C VAL A 38 49.64 -9.83 2.05
N THR A 39 50.01 -10.26 0.85
CA THR A 39 49.05 -10.45 -0.25
C THR A 39 48.02 -11.54 0.09
N ALA A 40 48.47 -12.67 0.64
CA ALA A 40 47.59 -13.74 1.11
C ALA A 40 46.65 -13.26 2.23
N PHE A 41 47.16 -12.46 3.18
CA PHE A 41 46.33 -11.89 4.24
C PHE A 41 45.22 -11.00 3.68
N VAL A 42 45.53 -10.15 2.69
CA VAL A 42 44.54 -9.30 2.02
C VAL A 42 43.47 -10.13 1.32
N ILE A 43 43.89 -11.15 0.55
CA ILE A 43 42.98 -12.02 -0.19
C ILE A 43 42.05 -12.80 0.75
N VAL A 44 42.54 -13.30 1.88
CA VAL A 44 41.73 -14.13 2.77
C VAL A 44 40.78 -13.30 3.65
N ASN A 45 41.20 -12.11 4.08
CA ASN A 45 40.44 -11.35 5.09
C ASN A 45 39.60 -10.20 4.51
N TYR A 46 40.01 -9.60 3.39
CA TYR A 46 39.33 -8.40 2.86
C TYR A 46 38.56 -8.68 1.57
N VAL A 47 39.05 -9.57 0.70
CA VAL A 47 38.33 -9.88 -0.54
C VAL A 47 36.93 -10.47 -0.25
N PRO A 48 36.74 -11.41 0.69
CA PRO A 48 35.41 -11.95 0.96
C PRO A 48 34.42 -10.91 1.48
N SER A 49 34.86 -9.95 2.31
CA SER A 49 33.97 -8.89 2.80
C SER A 49 33.60 -7.91 1.70
N TRP A 50 34.54 -7.56 0.81
CA TRP A 50 34.23 -6.71 -0.35
C TRP A 50 33.26 -7.39 -1.32
N VAL A 51 33.40 -8.69 -1.56
CA VAL A 51 32.46 -9.46 -2.39
C VAL A 51 31.07 -9.51 -1.74
N ALA A 52 31.00 -9.72 -0.42
CA ALA A 52 29.73 -9.76 0.28
C ALA A 52 28.99 -8.41 0.27
N ASP A 53 29.74 -7.31 0.47
CA ASP A 53 29.18 -5.95 0.41
C ASP A 53 28.70 -5.59 -1.00
N ASP A 54 29.43 -6.02 -2.03
CA ASP A 54 29.08 -5.80 -3.43
C ASP A 54 27.85 -6.61 -3.85
N GLU A 55 27.79 -7.90 -3.48
CA GLU A 55 26.62 -8.75 -3.72
C GLU A 55 25.37 -8.23 -2.98
N ALA A 56 25.53 -7.71 -1.76
CA ALA A 56 24.43 -7.11 -1.02
C ALA A 56 23.87 -5.86 -1.70
N ARG A 57 24.74 -5.02 -2.28
CA ARG A 57 24.33 -3.87 -3.08
C ARG A 57 23.67 -4.30 -4.37
N HIS A 58 24.26 -5.27 -5.08
CA HIS A 58 23.67 -5.81 -6.30
C HIS A 58 22.29 -6.41 -6.06
N ALA A 59 22.10 -7.17 -4.97
CA ALA A 59 20.80 -7.72 -4.60
C ALA A 59 19.74 -6.63 -4.34
N GLN A 60 20.15 -5.48 -3.78
CA GLN A 60 19.28 -4.34 -3.59
C GLN A 60 18.87 -3.70 -4.92
N ASP A 61 19.82 -3.53 -5.84
CA ASP A 61 19.56 -2.96 -7.16
C ASP A 61 18.64 -3.89 -7.99
N VAL A 62 18.90 -5.21 -7.95
CA VAL A 62 18.04 -6.23 -8.55
C VAL A 62 16.62 -6.18 -7.99
N PHE A 63 16.48 -6.03 -6.66
CA PHE A 63 15.17 -5.89 -6.04
C PHE A 63 14.42 -4.64 -6.55
N VAL A 64 15.12 -3.52 -6.68
CA VAL A 64 14.56 -2.29 -7.24
C VAL A 64 14.12 -2.50 -8.70
N ASP A 65 14.96 -3.16 -9.52
CA ASP A 65 14.63 -3.51 -10.90
C ASP A 65 13.38 -4.41 -11.00
N PHE A 66 13.21 -5.39 -10.10
CA PHE A 66 12.00 -6.22 -10.06
C PHE A 66 10.76 -5.45 -9.58
N SER A 67 10.94 -4.46 -8.69
CA SER A 67 9.83 -3.66 -8.16
C SER A 67 9.17 -2.73 -9.18
N SER A 68 9.85 -2.45 -10.30
CA SER A 68 9.31 -1.62 -11.39
C SER A 68 8.41 -2.39 -12.36
N ILE A 69 8.48 -3.72 -12.39
CA ILE A 69 7.70 -4.57 -13.30
C ILE A 69 6.18 -4.38 -13.14
N PRO A 70 5.61 -4.38 -11.91
CA PRO A 70 4.16 -4.16 -11.74
C PRO A 70 3.69 -2.82 -12.34
N GLY A 71 4.47 -1.75 -12.18
CA GLY A 71 4.14 -0.44 -12.75
C GLY A 71 4.09 -0.45 -14.27
N HIS A 72 5.02 -1.16 -14.92
CA HIS A 72 5.02 -1.35 -16.37
C HIS A 72 3.86 -2.24 -16.85
N ILE A 73 3.42 -3.20 -16.03
CA ILE A 73 2.22 -4.00 -16.33
C ILE A 73 0.96 -3.13 -16.25
N ASP A 74 0.83 -2.31 -15.21
CA ASP A 74 -0.31 -1.39 -15.06
C ASP A 74 -0.39 -0.39 -16.22
N GLU A 75 0.76 0.14 -16.68
CA GLU A 75 0.82 1.00 -17.86
C GLU A 75 0.34 0.29 -19.13
N LEU A 76 0.72 -0.98 -19.34
CA LEU A 76 0.23 -1.78 -20.47
C LEU A 76 -1.28 -2.06 -20.39
N VAL A 77 -1.79 -2.34 -19.19
CA VAL A 77 -3.23 -2.57 -18.97
C VAL A 77 -4.03 -1.30 -19.22
N LEU A 78 -3.55 -0.14 -18.75
CA LEU A 78 -4.18 1.16 -18.97
C LEU A 78 -4.12 1.60 -20.43
N ALA A 79 -3.02 1.30 -21.14
CA ALA A 79 -2.87 1.63 -22.55
C ALA A 79 -3.85 0.86 -23.45
N ASN A 80 -4.39 -0.28 -23.00
CA ASN A 80 -5.37 -1.12 -23.72
C ASN A 80 -4.98 -1.42 -25.19
N ASN A 81 -3.67 -1.46 -25.47
CA ASN A 81 -3.12 -1.71 -26.80
C ASN A 81 -2.55 -3.13 -26.85
N THR A 82 -3.04 -3.94 -27.78
CA THR A 82 -2.62 -5.35 -27.93
C THR A 82 -1.20 -5.53 -28.45
N ASP A 83 -0.60 -4.45 -28.99
CA ASP A 83 0.75 -4.47 -29.59
C ASP A 83 1.81 -3.76 -28.71
N ALA A 84 1.42 -3.30 -27.52
CA ALA A 84 2.34 -2.62 -26.62
C ALA A 84 3.27 -3.64 -25.92
N VAL A 85 4.57 -3.42 -26.01
CA VAL A 85 5.60 -4.26 -25.39
C VAL A 85 6.38 -3.43 -24.38
N ALA A 86 6.26 -3.76 -23.09
CA ALA A 86 7.14 -3.21 -22.07
C ALA A 86 8.39 -4.07 -21.93
N ARG A 87 9.55 -3.42 -21.76
CA ARG A 87 10.83 -4.09 -21.54
C ARG A 87 11.46 -3.52 -20.28
N GLN A 88 11.68 -4.35 -19.28
CA GLN A 88 12.50 -4.02 -18.13
C GLN A 88 13.86 -4.68 -18.29
N ARG A 89 14.93 -3.89 -18.23
CA ARG A 89 16.27 -4.44 -18.08
C ARG A 89 16.45 -4.77 -16.60
N ILE A 90 16.88 -6.00 -16.33
CA ILE A 90 17.32 -6.42 -15.00
C ILE A 90 18.81 -6.66 -15.15
N GLU A 91 19.61 -5.92 -14.39
CA GLU A 91 21.05 -6.16 -14.36
C GLU A 91 21.31 -7.43 -13.54
N LEU A 92 21.93 -8.44 -14.14
CA LEU A 92 22.25 -9.71 -13.50
C LEU A 92 23.77 -9.94 -13.56
N GLY A 93 24.40 -10.21 -12.43
CA GLY A 93 25.81 -10.55 -12.37
C GLY A 93 26.50 -9.95 -11.15
N CYS A 94 27.73 -10.40 -10.89
CA CYS A 94 28.51 -9.89 -9.76
C CYS A 94 29.09 -8.51 -10.14
N GLY A 95 28.92 -7.52 -9.26
CA GLY A 95 29.62 -6.25 -9.36
C GLY A 95 31.13 -6.45 -9.18
N GLY A 96 31.92 -5.52 -9.71
CA GLY A 96 33.36 -5.71 -9.83
C GLY A 96 34.07 -5.47 -8.52
N ILE A 97 34.82 -6.45 -8.01
CA ILE A 97 35.83 -6.20 -6.96
C ILE A 97 37.14 -5.66 -7.58
N PRO A 98 37.93 -4.84 -6.87
CA PRO A 98 39.13 -4.20 -7.42
C PRO A 98 40.22 -5.16 -7.96
N ILE A 99 40.16 -6.45 -7.59
CA ILE A 99 41.18 -7.46 -7.90
C ILE A 99 40.67 -8.51 -8.91
N MET A 100 39.36 -8.67 -9.10
CA MET A 100 38.79 -9.59 -10.08
C MET A 100 37.73 -8.88 -10.92
N SER A 101 37.89 -8.91 -12.24
CA SER A 101 36.95 -8.28 -13.17
C SER A 101 35.55 -8.85 -12.99
N PRO A 102 34.49 -8.01 -13.00
CA PRO A 102 33.11 -8.48 -12.93
C PRO A 102 32.79 -9.37 -14.12
N GLY A 103 32.23 -10.54 -13.85
CA GLY A 103 31.59 -11.38 -14.85
C GLY A 103 30.13 -10.97 -14.97
N MET A 104 29.84 -9.99 -15.83
CA MET A 104 28.45 -9.68 -16.16
C MET A 104 27.87 -10.79 -17.05
N SER A 105 26.73 -11.36 -16.65
CA SER A 105 25.99 -12.30 -17.47
C SER A 105 24.83 -11.57 -18.10
N TRP A 106 24.77 -11.53 -19.44
CA TRP A 106 23.66 -10.89 -20.15
C TRP A 106 22.69 -11.94 -20.67
N GLY A 107 21.42 -11.76 -20.35
CA GLY A 107 20.32 -12.59 -20.84
C GLY A 107 19.10 -11.73 -21.14
N SER A 108 18.23 -12.21 -22.02
CA SER A 108 16.93 -11.59 -22.28
C SER A 108 15.85 -12.60 -21.94
N LEU A 109 14.99 -12.28 -20.99
CA LEU A 109 13.78 -13.04 -20.72
C LEU A 109 12.62 -12.34 -21.44
N GLY A 110 12.09 -12.97 -22.49
CA GLY A 110 10.90 -12.51 -23.20
C GLY A 110 9.75 -13.50 -23.00
N THR A 111 8.53 -12.99 -22.94
CA THR A 111 7.33 -13.81 -23.05
C THR A 111 6.95 -13.89 -24.53
N MET A 112 6.72 -15.11 -25.03
CA MET A 112 6.29 -15.34 -26.41
C MET A 112 4.81 -15.73 -26.39
N PRO A 113 3.88 -14.77 -26.56
CA PRO A 113 2.45 -15.00 -26.34
C PRO A 113 1.82 -16.00 -27.32
N GLN A 114 2.50 -16.37 -28.42
CA GLN A 114 1.98 -17.31 -29.42
C GLN A 114 2.33 -18.78 -29.17
N GLU A 115 3.22 -19.10 -28.23
CA GLU A 115 3.71 -20.49 -28.02
C GLU A 115 3.35 -21.10 -26.66
N GLY A 116 2.58 -20.39 -25.81
CA GLY A 116 2.15 -20.92 -24.52
C GLY A 116 0.79 -20.39 -24.10
N ASN A 117 -0.12 -21.30 -23.74
CA ASN A 117 -1.37 -20.96 -23.07
C ASN A 117 -1.06 -20.46 -21.66
N PHE A 118 -0.90 -19.14 -21.49
CA PHE A 118 -0.87 -18.53 -20.17
C PHE A 118 -2.28 -18.06 -19.81
N ARG A 119 -2.78 -18.51 -18.66
CA ARG A 119 -4.09 -18.11 -18.14
C ARG A 119 -3.87 -17.04 -17.06
N VAL A 120 -4.20 -15.79 -17.39
CA VAL A 120 -4.20 -14.70 -16.39
C VAL A 120 -5.53 -14.74 -15.65
N MET A 121 -5.46 -14.92 -14.33
CA MET A 121 -6.62 -14.87 -13.44
C MET A 121 -6.41 -13.69 -12.50
N ALA A 122 -7.31 -12.71 -12.57
CA ALA A 122 -7.33 -11.58 -11.65
C ALA A 122 -8.68 -11.57 -10.92
N ASN A 123 -8.63 -11.52 -9.60
CA ASN A 123 -9.80 -11.23 -8.79
C ASN A 123 -9.89 -9.72 -8.65
N VAL A 124 -10.82 -9.11 -9.37
CA VAL A 124 -11.05 -7.67 -9.29
C VAL A 124 -12.18 -7.44 -8.30
N TRP A 125 -11.95 -6.54 -7.34
CA TRP A 125 -13.01 -6.02 -6.50
C TRP A 125 -13.76 -4.96 -7.30
N THR A 126 -14.98 -5.28 -7.71
CA THR A 126 -15.86 -4.31 -8.33
C THR A 126 -16.72 -3.70 -7.22
N GLU A 127 -16.51 -2.41 -6.97
CA GLU A 127 -17.36 -1.62 -6.08
C GLU A 127 -18.52 -1.06 -6.90
N ASN A 128 -19.72 -1.61 -6.71
CA ASN A 128 -20.92 -1.08 -7.34
C ASN A 128 -21.67 -0.21 -6.34
N ILE A 129 -21.62 1.10 -6.56
CA ILE A 129 -22.31 2.09 -5.74
C ILE A 129 -23.66 2.37 -6.39
N THR A 130 -24.73 1.82 -5.83
CA THR A 130 -26.10 2.03 -6.33
C THR A 130 -26.82 3.07 -5.50
N LYS A 131 -27.54 3.98 -6.17
CA LYS A 131 -28.36 4.99 -5.50
C LYS A 131 -29.73 4.40 -5.14
N ASN A 132 -30.06 4.44 -3.86
CA ASN A 132 -31.35 3.99 -3.33
C ASN A 132 -32.11 5.13 -2.65
N PHE A 133 -33.42 4.99 -2.62
CA PHE A 133 -34.34 5.92 -1.97
C PHE A 133 -35.38 5.13 -1.19
N THR A 134 -35.54 5.45 0.08
CA THR A 134 -36.58 4.87 0.94
C THR A 134 -37.37 5.97 1.63
N SER A 135 -38.69 5.80 1.61
CA SER A 135 -39.65 6.73 2.24
C SER A 135 -40.83 5.94 2.75
N ASP A 136 -41.04 5.93 4.06
CA ASP A 136 -42.17 5.25 4.70
C ASP A 136 -42.47 5.86 6.08
N ASN A 137 -43.61 5.48 6.65
CA ASN A 137 -43.99 5.85 8.01
C ASN A 137 -43.37 4.88 9.03
N PHE A 138 -43.18 5.31 10.28
CA PHE A 138 -42.63 4.48 11.37
C PHE A 138 -43.65 3.48 11.93
N THR A 139 -44.30 2.69 11.07
CA THR A 139 -45.37 1.74 11.45
C THR A 139 -44.89 0.55 12.28
N GLY A 140 -43.60 0.21 12.21
CA GLY A 140 -42.97 -0.89 12.96
C GLY A 140 -42.00 -0.46 14.06
N GLY A 141 -41.93 0.84 14.39
CA GLY A 141 -41.07 1.39 15.44
C GLY A 141 -39.56 1.30 15.18
N ARG A 142 -39.12 0.59 14.13
CA ARG A 142 -37.71 0.43 13.78
C ARG A 142 -37.50 0.25 12.28
N VAL A 143 -36.49 0.95 11.76
CA VAL A 143 -36.04 0.87 10.36
C VAL A 143 -34.53 0.68 10.34
N ASN A 144 -34.05 -0.35 9.65
CA ASN A 144 -32.63 -0.62 9.49
C ASN A 144 -32.25 -0.47 8.02
N ILE A 145 -31.26 0.37 7.73
CA ILE A 145 -30.68 0.55 6.41
C ILE A 145 -29.20 0.16 6.50
N THR A 146 -28.79 -0.80 5.67
CA THR A 146 -27.47 -1.41 5.73
C THR A 146 -26.62 -1.05 4.52
N ASN A 147 -25.30 -1.27 4.64
CA ASN A 147 -24.34 -1.13 3.55
C ASN A 147 -24.31 0.27 2.93
N ILE A 148 -24.37 1.33 3.76
CA ILE A 148 -24.39 2.70 3.26
C ILE A 148 -22.95 3.20 3.05
N SER A 149 -22.69 3.74 1.87
CA SER A 149 -21.47 4.49 1.56
C SER A 149 -21.61 5.97 1.90
N SER A 150 -22.71 6.59 1.47
CA SER A 150 -22.99 8.00 1.76
C SER A 150 -24.48 8.30 1.73
N VAL A 151 -24.89 9.34 2.45
CA VAL A 151 -26.28 9.83 2.47
C VAL A 151 -26.36 11.18 1.77
N SER A 152 -27.21 11.26 0.74
CA SER A 152 -27.45 12.46 -0.07
C SER A 152 -28.53 13.34 0.56
N LYS A 153 -29.61 12.71 1.06
CA LYS A 153 -30.75 13.41 1.67
C LYS A 153 -31.27 12.64 2.86
N PHE A 154 -31.64 13.35 3.92
CA PHE A 154 -32.30 12.74 5.07
C PHE A 154 -33.26 13.74 5.72
N TYR A 155 -34.56 13.48 5.56
CA TYR A 155 -35.63 14.28 6.13
C TYR A 155 -36.50 13.44 7.06
N ILE A 156 -36.97 14.10 8.13
CA ILE A 156 -38.04 13.60 8.99
C ILE A 156 -39.22 14.58 8.84
N TYR A 157 -40.40 14.04 8.58
CA TYR A 157 -41.66 14.75 8.55
C TYR A 157 -42.45 14.37 9.79
N ILE A 158 -42.92 15.39 10.51
CA ILE A 158 -43.74 15.24 11.71
C ILE A 158 -45.12 15.79 11.37
N GLU A 159 -46.15 14.95 11.37
CA GLU A 159 -47.53 15.29 11.00
C GLU A 159 -48.36 15.71 12.21
N ASP A 160 -48.15 15.09 13.38
CA ASP A 160 -48.80 15.46 14.65
C ASP A 160 -47.76 15.65 15.77
N SER A 161 -48.10 16.47 16.77
CA SER A 161 -47.25 16.84 17.90
C SER A 161 -47.50 15.96 19.14
N SER A 162 -47.64 14.64 18.95
CA SER A 162 -47.56 13.71 20.08
C SER A 162 -46.15 13.73 20.66
N THR A 163 -46.03 13.51 21.97
CA THR A 163 -44.73 13.46 22.64
C THR A 163 -44.01 12.18 22.26
N GLU A 164 -43.08 12.27 21.31
CA GLU A 164 -42.36 11.12 20.75
C GLU A 164 -40.88 11.45 20.56
N ALA A 165 -40.02 10.44 20.56
CA ALA A 165 -38.61 10.61 20.23
C ALA A 165 -38.23 9.71 19.04
N VAL A 166 -37.55 10.31 18.05
CA VAL A 166 -36.91 9.58 16.96
C VAL A 166 -35.43 9.46 17.26
N THR A 167 -34.98 8.23 17.48
CA THR A 167 -33.58 7.90 17.73
C THR A 167 -32.94 7.32 16.47
N ILE A 168 -31.91 8.00 15.96
CA ILE A 168 -31.10 7.59 14.82
C ILE A 168 -29.73 7.13 15.36
N LYS A 169 -29.34 5.89 15.09
CA LYS A 169 -28.06 5.32 15.51
C LYS A 169 -27.26 4.81 14.32
N LEU A 170 -25.95 5.01 14.37
CA LEU A 170 -24.99 4.35 13.49
C LEU A 170 -24.41 3.11 14.18
N SER A 171 -24.25 2.02 13.44
CA SER A 171 -23.74 0.76 13.99
C SER A 171 -22.23 0.76 14.28
N ASP A 172 -21.41 1.44 13.48
CA ASP A 172 -19.95 1.52 13.65
C ASP A 172 -19.42 2.78 12.93
N PRO A 173 -18.51 3.60 13.53
CA PRO A 173 -17.85 3.45 14.83
C PRO A 173 -18.75 3.76 16.05
N GLY A 174 -20.05 4.00 15.80
CA GLY A 174 -21.01 4.41 16.81
C GLY A 174 -21.21 5.93 16.78
N GLY A 175 -22.42 6.37 17.12
CA GLY A 175 -22.83 7.76 17.04
C GLY A 175 -24.30 7.84 16.66
N GLY A 176 -24.89 9.01 16.78
CA GLY A 176 -26.30 9.15 16.48
C GLY A 176 -26.88 10.52 16.72
N ALA A 177 -28.17 10.61 16.49
CA ALA A 177 -29.01 11.75 16.77
C ALA A 177 -30.30 11.29 17.45
N ILE A 178 -30.81 12.10 18.38
CA ILE A 178 -32.13 11.95 18.97
C ILE A 178 -32.86 13.26 18.66
N LEU A 179 -33.98 13.13 17.98
CA LEU A 179 -34.95 14.19 17.78
C LEU A 179 -36.08 13.96 18.78
N ARG A 180 -36.24 14.85 19.76
CA ARG A 180 -37.36 14.81 20.68
C ARG A 180 -38.44 15.76 20.20
N ILE A 181 -39.65 15.24 20.14
CA ILE A 181 -40.85 15.92 19.71
C ILE A 181 -41.62 16.21 21.00
N GLY A 182 -41.52 17.45 21.49
CA GLY A 182 -42.27 17.90 22.65
C GLY A 182 -43.55 18.63 22.25
N SER A 183 -44.45 18.79 23.21
CA SER A 183 -45.68 19.58 23.04
C SER A 183 -45.44 21.09 22.90
N SER A 184 -44.25 21.58 23.28
CA SER A 184 -43.89 23.01 23.28
C SER A 184 -42.65 23.36 22.47
N CYS A 185 -41.82 22.38 22.08
CA CYS A 185 -40.66 22.56 21.20
C CYS A 185 -40.19 21.21 20.65
N TYR A 186 -39.41 21.27 19.56
CA TYR A 186 -38.62 20.13 19.10
C TYR A 186 -37.14 20.39 19.39
N ASP A 187 -36.46 19.43 20.01
CA ASP A 187 -35.03 19.50 20.28
C ASP A 187 -34.27 18.36 19.60
N MET A 188 -33.04 18.66 19.18
CA MET A 188 -32.13 17.66 18.64
C MET A 188 -30.85 17.59 19.46
N THR A 189 -30.51 16.37 19.86
CA THR A 189 -29.25 16.03 20.50
C THR A 189 -28.47 15.11 19.57
N THR A 190 -27.20 15.41 19.29
CA THR A 190 -26.33 14.55 18.48
C THR A 190 -25.09 14.17 19.25
N TRP A 191 -24.60 12.94 19.09
CA TRP A 191 -23.45 12.42 19.82
C TRP A 191 -22.54 11.57 18.95
N HIS A 192 -21.27 11.56 19.32
CA HIS A 192 -20.22 10.75 18.70
C HIS A 192 -20.14 9.34 19.31
N HIS A 193 -19.32 8.49 18.71
CA HIS A 193 -18.96 7.10 19.07
C HIS A 193 -18.77 6.77 20.57
N ARG A 194 -18.46 7.76 21.43
CA ARG A 194 -18.26 7.58 22.87
C ARG A 194 -19.37 8.18 23.75
N GLY A 195 -20.52 8.55 23.16
CA GLY A 195 -21.58 9.27 23.85
C GLY A 195 -21.25 10.74 24.15
N VAL A 196 -20.14 11.25 23.62
CA VAL A 196 -19.79 12.68 23.69
C VAL A 196 -20.78 13.43 22.82
N LYS A 197 -21.61 14.27 23.44
CA LYS A 197 -22.59 15.10 22.74
C LYS A 197 -21.85 16.15 21.91
N ILE A 198 -22.15 16.21 20.62
CA ILE A 198 -21.69 17.25 19.68
C ILE A 198 -22.61 18.46 19.81
N LEU A 199 -23.91 18.19 19.88
CA LEU A 199 -24.95 19.16 20.17
C LEU A 199 -25.87 18.58 21.24
N ASP A 200 -26.21 19.41 22.22
CA ASP A 200 -27.12 19.07 23.29
C ASP A 200 -28.34 20.00 23.23
N GLU A 201 -29.53 19.41 23.10
CA GLU A 201 -30.82 20.10 23.18
C GLU A 201 -30.94 21.35 22.28
N LEU A 202 -30.49 21.26 21.02
CA LEU A 202 -30.69 22.35 20.08
C LEU A 202 -32.17 22.47 19.71
N ILE A 203 -32.80 23.58 20.10
CA ILE A 203 -34.20 23.86 19.77
C ILE A 203 -34.32 24.14 18.27
N ILE A 204 -35.05 23.29 17.56
CA ILE A 204 -35.28 23.39 16.11
C ILE A 204 -36.37 24.43 15.81
N THR A 205 -37.52 24.28 16.48
CA THR A 205 -38.70 25.15 16.30
C THR A 205 -39.61 25.04 17.52
N THR A 206 -40.33 26.13 17.82
CA THR A 206 -41.57 26.07 18.60
C THR A 206 -42.67 25.48 17.71
N PRO A 207 -43.53 24.57 18.21
CA PRO A 207 -44.47 23.81 17.40
C PRO A 207 -45.35 24.77 16.60
N PRO A 208 -45.41 24.61 15.27
CA PRO A 208 -46.28 25.44 14.45
C PRO A 208 -47.75 25.14 14.77
N PRO A 209 -48.68 26.07 14.49
CA PRO A 209 -50.11 25.80 14.61
C PRO A 209 -50.51 24.69 13.62
N ILE A 210 -50.71 23.46 14.14
CA ILE A 210 -51.48 22.24 13.76
C ILE A 210 -51.88 22.00 12.28
N SER A 211 -51.37 22.74 11.31
CA SER A 211 -51.90 22.79 9.94
C SER A 211 -50.85 22.47 8.88
N ARG A 212 -49.58 22.27 9.27
CA ARG A 212 -48.50 21.92 8.34
C ARG A 212 -47.54 20.93 8.97
N PRO A 213 -47.17 19.85 8.25
CA PRO A 213 -46.17 18.93 8.71
C PRO A 213 -44.82 19.64 8.83
N VAL A 214 -44.10 19.39 9.91
CA VAL A 214 -42.77 19.97 10.15
C VAL A 214 -41.76 19.10 9.43
N LYS A 215 -40.96 19.73 8.55
CA LYS A 215 -39.88 19.06 7.84
C LYS A 215 -38.54 19.38 8.51
N VAL A 216 -37.89 18.37 9.07
CA VAL A 216 -36.57 18.49 9.69
C VAL A 216 -35.53 17.86 8.76
N ASN A 217 -34.55 18.66 8.32
CA ASN A 217 -33.41 18.19 7.52
C ASN A 217 -32.27 17.75 8.44
N ILE A 218 -32.11 16.45 8.68
CA ILE A 218 -31.12 15.92 9.62
C ILE A 218 -29.69 16.20 9.16
N LEU A 219 -29.46 16.30 7.84
CA LEU A 219 -28.13 16.60 7.27
C LEU A 219 -27.76 18.08 7.34
N SER A 220 -28.65 18.95 7.83
CA SER A 220 -28.32 20.37 7.97
C SER A 220 -27.07 20.55 8.84
N PRO A 221 -26.08 21.35 8.42
CA PRO A 221 -24.85 21.57 9.19
C PRO A 221 -25.09 22.04 10.62
N CYS A 222 -26.23 22.70 10.89
CA CYS A 222 -26.61 23.17 12.21
C CYS A 222 -26.90 22.05 13.21
N TYR A 223 -27.18 20.82 12.75
CA TYR A 223 -27.49 19.68 13.62
C TYR A 223 -26.29 18.76 13.87
N GLY A 224 -25.16 18.98 13.20
CA GLY A 224 -23.93 18.22 13.43
C GLY A 224 -23.96 16.74 13.01
N PHE A 225 -25.11 16.20 12.58
CA PHE A 225 -25.21 14.80 12.15
C PHE A 225 -24.44 14.53 10.85
N SER A 226 -24.34 15.51 9.96
CA SER A 226 -23.50 15.40 8.75
C SER A 226 -22.02 15.15 9.07
N LYS A 227 -21.52 15.69 10.18
CA LYS A 227 -20.16 15.42 10.67
C LYS A 227 -20.01 14.00 11.21
N ILE A 228 -21.04 13.46 11.86
CA ILE A 228 -21.05 12.06 12.32
C ILE A 228 -20.97 11.12 11.11
N LEU A 229 -21.68 11.43 10.02
CA LEU A 229 -21.63 10.63 8.80
C LEU A 229 -20.28 10.74 8.07
N SER A 230 -19.61 11.90 8.11
CA SER A 230 -18.29 12.05 7.49
C SER A 230 -17.16 11.33 8.24
N ASP A 231 -17.32 11.18 9.55
CA ASP A 231 -16.33 10.52 10.42
C ASP A 231 -16.59 8.99 10.53
N ALA A 232 -17.63 8.47 9.88
CA ALA A 232 -17.99 7.05 9.92
C ALA A 232 -17.21 6.22 8.90
N ASP A 233 -16.84 5.00 9.31
CA ASP A 233 -16.17 4.04 8.42
C ASP A 233 -17.15 3.46 7.40
N ILE A 234 -16.75 3.43 6.13
CA ILE A 234 -17.57 2.91 5.02
C ILE A 234 -17.30 1.40 4.85
N PRO A 235 -18.34 0.55 4.74
CA PRO A 235 -19.77 0.87 4.82
C PRO A 235 -20.30 0.93 6.26
N TYR A 236 -21.27 1.80 6.50
CA TYR A 236 -21.98 1.91 7.78
C TYR A 236 -23.46 1.59 7.66
N ASN A 237 -24.10 1.30 8.80
CA ASN A 237 -25.53 1.01 8.89
C ASN A 237 -26.22 2.10 9.70
N ILE A 238 -27.40 2.53 9.26
CA ILE A 238 -28.27 3.46 9.98
C ILE A 238 -29.47 2.69 10.52
N THR A 239 -29.69 2.79 11.82
CA THR A 239 -30.89 2.29 12.50
C THR A 239 -31.69 3.47 13.02
N MET A 240 -32.94 3.60 12.60
CA MET A 240 -33.89 4.58 13.11
C MET A 240 -34.92 3.87 13.98
N MET A 241 -35.24 4.44 15.13
CA MET A 241 -36.18 3.88 16.11
C MET A 241 -37.09 4.98 16.66
N THR A 242 -38.34 4.63 16.93
CA THR A 242 -39.31 5.46 17.65
C THR A 242 -39.78 4.72 18.90
N ASP A 243 -40.13 5.46 19.95
CA ASP A 243 -40.55 4.85 21.23
C ASP A 243 -41.90 4.13 21.12
N GLU A 244 -42.78 4.59 20.22
CA GLU A 244 -44.06 3.97 19.88
C GLU A 244 -44.22 3.82 18.37
N ASN A 245 -45.13 2.95 17.93
CA ASN A 245 -45.51 2.84 16.52
C ASN A 245 -46.26 4.11 16.12
N SER A 246 -45.56 5.04 15.51
CA SER A 246 -46.11 6.33 15.10
C SER A 246 -46.34 6.33 13.59
N SER A 247 -47.62 6.38 13.20
CA SER A 247 -48.01 6.68 11.82
C SER A 247 -47.71 8.12 11.43
N ASP A 248 -47.48 8.99 12.42
CA ASP A 248 -47.49 10.44 12.28
C ASP A 248 -46.08 10.99 12.04
N ILE A 249 -45.07 10.10 12.07
CA ILE A 249 -43.70 10.39 11.69
C ILE A 249 -43.36 9.61 10.42
N ARG A 250 -42.89 10.33 9.41
CA ARG A 250 -42.41 9.79 8.15
C ARG A 250 -40.94 10.13 7.94
N TYR A 251 -40.15 9.16 7.48
CA TYR A 251 -38.77 9.40 7.09
C TYR A 251 -38.63 9.38 5.56
N GLU A 252 -37.66 10.14 5.06
CA GLU A 252 -37.25 10.12 3.66
C GLU A 252 -35.72 10.16 3.62
N ILE A 253 -35.11 9.10 3.09
CA ILE A 253 -33.65 9.00 3.01
C ILE A 253 -33.22 8.54 1.61
N GLU A 254 -32.26 9.29 1.06
CA GLU A 254 -31.60 9.01 -0.21
C GLU A 254 -30.14 8.68 0.09
N TYR A 255 -29.72 7.46 -0.21
CA TYR A 255 -28.40 6.95 0.16
C TYR A 255 -27.77 6.14 -0.98
N TYR A 256 -26.46 6.02 -0.94
CA TYR A 256 -25.68 5.20 -1.85
C TYR A 256 -25.32 3.91 -1.15
N GLU A 257 -25.84 2.79 -1.66
CA GLU A 257 -25.54 1.45 -1.17
C GLU A 257 -24.22 0.96 -1.75
N TYR A 258 -23.35 0.47 -0.87
CA TYR A 258 -22.06 -0.11 -1.17
C TYR A 258 -22.23 -1.62 -1.39
N ASN A 259 -22.14 -2.06 -2.65
CA ASN A 259 -22.15 -3.47 -2.98
C ASN A 259 -20.77 -3.90 -3.48
N LYS A 260 -20.12 -4.80 -2.73
CA LYS A 260 -18.79 -5.31 -3.03
C LYS A 260 -18.93 -6.71 -3.63
N THR A 261 -18.73 -6.83 -4.94
CA THR A 261 -18.73 -8.12 -5.64
C THR A 261 -17.31 -8.46 -6.08
N ILE A 262 -16.93 -9.73 -5.90
CA ILE A 262 -15.72 -10.28 -6.51
C ILE A 262 -16.13 -10.76 -7.89
N GLU A 263 -15.61 -10.12 -8.93
CA GLU A 263 -15.77 -10.62 -10.29
C GLU A 263 -14.47 -11.32 -10.72
N PRO A 264 -14.50 -12.64 -10.96
CA PRO A 264 -13.33 -13.35 -11.45
C PRO A 264 -13.13 -13.02 -12.92
N TYR A 265 -12.11 -12.21 -13.22
CA TYR A 265 -11.72 -11.96 -14.61
C TYR A 265 -10.76 -13.06 -15.06
N THR A 266 -11.16 -13.81 -16.08
CA THR A 266 -10.32 -14.81 -16.74
C THR A 266 -10.18 -14.44 -18.20
N LYS A 267 -8.95 -14.17 -18.64
CA LYS A 267 -8.62 -14.02 -20.05
C LYS A 267 -7.64 -15.11 -20.43
N THR A 268 -8.03 -15.89 -21.43
CA THR A 268 -7.18 -16.90 -22.07
C THR A 268 -6.69 -16.30 -23.39
N SER A 269 -5.37 -16.23 -23.58
CA SER A 269 -4.76 -15.88 -24.86
C SER A 269 -4.13 -17.12 -25.48
#